data_AF-A0A6B2LT67-F1
#
_entry.id   AF-A0A6B2LT67-F1
#
_cell.length_a   1.000
_cell.length_b   1.000
_cell.length_c   1.000
_cell.angle_alpha   90.00
_cell.angle_beta   90.00
_cell.angle_gamma   90.00
#
_symmetry.space_group_name_H-M   'P 1'
#
loop_
_entity.id
_entity.type
_entity.pdbx_description
1 polymer ?
#
loop_
_entity_poly.entity_id
_entity_poly.type
_entity_poly.pdbx_seq_one_letter_code
_entity_poly.pdbx_strand_id
1 'polypeptide(L)' 'MLETNHTISSLQLGNNNITEEGIIAILKSLETNTSLTTLYLTHIPQDLNGSIEDILKKNQSM' A
#
# COMPACT_ATOMS: atom_id res chain seq x y z
N MET A 1 9.87 -7.46 -4.78
CA MET A 1 9.52 -6.42 -3.78
C MET A 1 8.58 -5.44 -4.46
N LEU A 2 7.68 -4.76 -3.72
CA LEU A 2 6.74 -3.83 -4.36
C LEU A 2 7.46 -2.59 -4.88
N GLU A 3 8.50 -2.12 -4.20
CA GLU A 3 9.32 -0.96 -4.59
C GLU A 3 9.81 -0.94 -6.05
N THR A 4 10.14 -2.12 -6.62
CA THR A 4 10.64 -2.27 -8.01
C THR A 4 9.57 -2.76 -8.99
N ASN A 5 8.35 -3.01 -8.51
CA ASN A 5 7.28 -3.45 -9.38
C ASN A 5 6.58 -2.24 -10.00
N HIS A 6 6.76 -2.06 -11.31
CA HIS A 6 6.15 -0.94 -12.05
C HIS A 6 5.01 -1.38 -12.99
N THR A 7 4.43 -2.56 -12.76
CA THR A 7 3.40 -3.13 -13.65
C THR A 7 2.06 -3.37 -12.96
N ILE A 8 2.07 -3.57 -11.65
CA ILE A 8 0.85 -3.82 -10.87
C ILE A 8 0.24 -2.48 -10.46
N SER A 9 -1.01 -2.24 -10.88
CA SER A 9 -1.79 -1.06 -10.51
C SER A 9 -2.76 -1.29 -9.35
N SER A 10 -3.17 -2.54 -9.12
CA SER A 10 -4.10 -2.92 -8.05
C SER A 10 -3.64 -4.17 -7.32
N LEU A 11 -3.63 -4.13 -5.99
CA LEU A 11 -3.20 -5.22 -5.12
C LEU A 11 -4.27 -5.50 -4.05
N GLN A 12 -4.75 -6.74 -4.01
CA GLN A 12 -5.76 -7.22 -3.05
C GLN A 12 -5.07 -8.09 -1.99
N LEU A 13 -5.02 -7.59 -0.75
CA LEU A 13 -4.41 -8.27 0.40
C LEU A 13 -5.37 -8.40 1.58
N GLY A 14 -6.65 -8.04 1.40
CA GLY A 14 -7.67 -8.23 2.42
C GLY A 14 -7.79 -9.68 2.88
N ASN A 15 -8.15 -9.87 4.15
CA ASN A 15 -8.34 -11.18 4.79
C ASN A 15 -7.09 -12.08 4.87
N ASN A 16 -5.88 -11.51 4.75
CA ASN A 16 -4.62 -12.25 4.91
C ASN A 16 -4.02 -12.19 6.33
N ASN A 17 -4.78 -11.73 7.33
CA ASN A 17 -4.32 -11.57 8.73
C ASN A 17 -2.98 -10.83 8.85
N ILE A 18 -2.80 -9.78 8.05
CA ILE A 18 -1.59 -8.97 8.05
C ILE A 18 -1.55 -8.17 9.35
N THR A 19 -0.47 -8.31 10.12
CA THR A 19 -0.29 -7.55 11.35
C THR A 19 -0.02 -6.08 11.04
N GLU A 20 -0.11 -5.22 12.05
CA GLU A 20 0.25 -3.81 11.92
C GLU A 20 1.67 -3.61 11.39
N GLU A 21 2.64 -4.40 11.87
CA GLU A 21 4.02 -4.37 11.38
C GLU A 21 4.11 -4.79 9.91
N GLY A 22 3.29 -5.75 9.49
CA GLY A 22 3.17 -6.15 8.09
C GLY A 22 2.64 -5.03 7.20
N ILE A 23 1.64 -4.27 7.67
CA ILE A 23 1.11 -3.09 6.97
C ILE A 23 2.21 -2.02 6.86
N ILE A 24 2.94 -1.74 7.94
CA ILE A 24 4.04 -0.78 7.94
C ILE A 24 5.14 -1.20 6.95
N ALA A 25 5.47 -2.49 6.87
CA ALA A 25 6.44 -3.00 5.90
C ALA A 25 5.97 -2.84 4.45
N ILE A 26 4.68 -3.07 4.18
CA ILE A 26 4.07 -2.82 2.87
C ILE A 26 4.18 -1.34 2.51
N LEU A 27 3.80 -0.44 3.42
CA LEU A 27 3.86 1.01 3.21
C LEU A 27 5.27 1.48 2.88
N LYS A 28 6.28 1.01 3.62
CA LYS A 28 7.70 1.31 3.34
C LYS A 28 8.11 0.88 1.93
N SER A 29 7.67 -0.31 1.48
CA SER A 29 7.96 -0.77 0.12
C SER A 29 7.22 0.03 -0.96
N LEU A 30 6.13 0.73 -0.60
CA LEU A 30 5.37 1.57 -1.52
C LEU A 30 5.85 3.02 -1.58
N GLU A 31 6.72 3.47 -0.68
CA GLU A 31 7.25 4.85 -0.69
C GLU A 31 7.91 5.23 -2.02
N THR A 32 8.59 4.29 -2.68
CA THR A 32 9.25 4.48 -3.99
C THR A 32 8.50 3.84 -5.15
N ASN A 33 7.46 3.05 -4.89
CA ASN A 33 6.60 2.51 -5.93
C ASN A 33 5.81 3.64 -6.59
N THR A 34 5.65 3.60 -7.90
CA THR A 34 4.99 4.65 -8.69
C THR A 34 3.85 4.15 -9.56
N SER A 35 3.51 2.86 -9.48
CA SER A 35 2.55 2.21 -10.38
C SER A 35 1.31 1.69 -9.67
N LEU A 36 1.42 1.37 -8.38
CA LEU A 36 0.31 0.89 -7.57
C LEU A 36 -0.59 2.05 -7.14
N THR A 37 -1.81 2.09 -7.68
CA THR A 37 -2.81 3.13 -7.40
C THR A 37 -3.92 2.64 -6.47
N THR A 38 -4.03 1.32 -6.28
CA THR A 38 -5.05 0.69 -5.45
C THR A 38 -4.46 -0.40 -4.57
N LEU A 39 -4.68 -0.31 -3.26
CA LEU A 39 -4.33 -1.33 -2.28
C LEU A 39 -5.53 -1.63 -1.39
N TYR A 40 -5.96 -2.88 -1.35
CA TYR A 40 -7.02 -3.32 -0.47
C TYR A 40 -6.44 -4.11 0.71
N LEU A 41 -6.72 -3.63 1.92
CA LEU A 41 -6.38 -4.25 3.19
C LEU A 41 -7.62 -4.26 4.09
N THR A 42 -7.66 -5.19 5.05
CA THR A 42 -8.72 -5.29 6.05
C THR A 42 -8.12 -5.13 7.44
N HIS A 43 -8.88 -4.57 8.39
CA HIS A 43 -8.43 -4.37 9.77
C HIS A 43 -7.19 -3.48 9.89
N ILE A 44 -7.11 -2.40 9.10
CA ILE A 44 -6.03 -1.42 9.22
C ILE A 44 -6.20 -0.61 10.53
N PRO A 45 -5.10 -0.38 11.28
CA PRO A 45 -5.07 0.63 12.33
C PRO A 45 -5.52 2.00 11.81
N GLN A 46 -6.32 2.72 12.59
CA GLN A 46 -6.95 3.98 12.14
C GLN A 46 -5.92 5.07 11.81
N ASP A 47 -4.80 5.09 12.53
CA ASP A 47 -3.67 6.01 12.35
C ASP A 47 -2.91 5.77 11.04
N LEU A 48 -2.95 4.55 10.49
CA LEU A 48 -2.30 4.24 9.21
C LEU A 48 -3.17 4.55 7.97
N ASN A 49 -4.47 4.79 8.13
CA ASN A 49 -5.36 5.02 7.00
C ASN A 49 -4.94 6.26 6.17
N GLY A 50 -4.58 7.36 6.84
CA GLY A 50 -4.09 8.56 6.16
C GLY A 50 -2.80 8.31 5.37
N SER A 51 -1.84 7.58 5.95
CA SER A 51 -0.59 7.24 5.26
C SER A 51 -0.81 6.36 4.02
N ILE A 52 -1.75 5.42 4.08
CA ILE A 52 -2.13 4.59 2.92
C ILE A 52 -2.73 5.48 1.82
N GLU A 53 -3.67 6.36 2.17
CA GLU A 53 -4.27 7.27 1.20
C GLU A 53 -3.24 8.18 0.53
N ASP A 54 -2.31 8.75 1.30
CA ASP A 54 -1.29 9.66 0.78
C ASP A 54 -0.33 8.95 -0.20
N ILE A 55 0.10 7.72 0.13
CA ILE A 55 0.92 6.90 -0.75
C ILE A 55 0.19 6.55 -2.05
N LEU A 56 -1.09 6.16 -1.98
CA LEU A 56 -1.86 5.80 -3.17
C LEU A 56 -2.15 7.01 -4.06
N LYS A 57 -2.45 8.17 -3.47
CA LYS A 57 -2.68 9.44 -4.21
C LYS A 57 -1.42 9.87 -4.96
N LYS A 58 -0.24 9.77 -4.35
CA LYS A 58 1.04 10.05 -5.03
C LYS A 58 1.15 9.28 -6.35
N ASN A 59 0.81 8.00 -6.33
CA ASN A 59 0.95 7.11 -7.48
C ASN A 59 -0.14 7.29 -8.56
N GLN A 60 -1.24 7.99 -8.24
CA GLN A 60 -2.29 8.34 -9.22
C GLN A 60 -1.94 9.59 -10.03
N SER A 61 -1.01 10.41 -9.55
CA SER A 61 -0.64 11.70 -10.16
C SER A 61 0.56 11.64 -11.12
N MET A 62 1.11 10.45 -11.34
CA MET A 62 2.28 10.20 -12.19
C MET A 62 1.94 9.70 -13.59
#